data_AF-A0A9W9DVA1-F1
#
_entry.id   AF-A0A9W9DVA1-F1
#
_cell.length_a   1.000
_cell.length_b   1.000
_cell.length_c   1.000
_cell.angle_alpha   90.00
_cell.angle_beta   90.00
_cell.angle_gamma   90.00
#
_symmetry.space_group_name_H-M   'P 1'
#
loop_
_entity.id
_entity.type
_entity.pdbx_description
1 polymer ?
#
loop_
_entity_poly.entity_id
_entity_poly.type
_entity_poly.pdbx_seq_one_letter_code
_entity_poly.pdbx_strand_id
1 'polypeptide(L)'
;MFVAPRRCLFQNVQILRRTLHVSPVASKKKGTKLEIQDLFSDEPGEDLPSSPSSASTPTRVESPSYLKHRKSAPSKHLDSASRHARFEELYQRLLTQTGLNPKERRKLPPMRNAVWINLLDLSQSEEELGKVIAQVPKWKDLTRHKPGEGGLEERWGELVVSRAESLSCPKLALEMFSNHAKYQVPLSLPAARHLLHALHIEHPLQDVMTAVALYRVYNLTPIADDLVSLGLVCRALAGSIYQPTHAPKSFPTSLQKGNLHASKQVFEALIQSLRGLVSSTDPSLFSVNTHARTRAITPIFTQKQERAKKGLAALEKEKTWLKWCLKRIESNLRQVEGIEKVAWLRQWREAAGHIRANSNSHSLTATALS
;
A
#
# COMPACT_ATOMS: atom_id res chain seq x y z
N MET A 1 -41.43 -29.42 9.42
CA MET A 1 -40.71 -28.58 10.40
C MET A 1 -40.26 -27.30 9.69
N PHE A 2 -40.98 -26.20 9.91
CA PHE A 2 -40.66 -24.90 9.31
C PHE A 2 -39.85 -24.07 10.31
N VAL A 3 -38.64 -23.68 9.93
CA VAL A 3 -37.78 -22.79 10.72
C VAL A 3 -38.04 -21.36 10.25
N ALA A 4 -38.59 -20.53 11.14
CA ALA A 4 -38.85 -19.11 10.88
C ALA A 4 -37.55 -18.27 10.94
N PRO A 5 -37.43 -17.20 10.13
CA PRO A 5 -36.28 -16.32 10.14
C PRO A 5 -36.34 -15.32 11.31
N ARG A 6 -35.24 -15.22 12.07
CA ARG A 6 -35.06 -14.24 13.15
C ARG A 6 -34.88 -12.85 12.56
N ARG A 7 -35.81 -11.94 12.86
CA ARG A 7 -35.67 -10.49 12.63
C ARG A 7 -34.70 -9.90 13.66
N CYS A 8 -33.59 -9.34 13.21
CA CYS A 8 -32.73 -8.48 14.04
C CYS A 8 -33.35 -7.08 14.12
N LEU A 9 -33.77 -6.66 15.33
CA LEU A 9 -34.13 -5.29 15.62
C LEU A 9 -32.86 -4.48 15.89
N PHE A 10 -32.55 -3.51 15.04
CA PHE A 10 -31.52 -2.52 15.30
C PHE A 10 -32.05 -1.52 16.34
N GLN A 11 -31.48 -1.55 17.55
CA GLN A 11 -31.69 -0.52 18.55
C GLN A 11 -30.90 0.74 18.17
N ASN A 12 -31.61 1.86 18.02
CA ASN A 12 -31.04 3.20 17.88
C ASN A 12 -30.31 3.60 19.17
N VAL A 13 -28.98 3.57 19.15
CA VAL A 13 -28.15 4.14 20.21
C VAL A 13 -27.96 5.63 19.88
N GLN A 14 -28.63 6.50 20.63
CA GLN A 14 -28.42 7.95 20.55
C GLN A 14 -27.02 8.30 21.07
N ILE A 15 -26.14 8.74 20.17
CA ILE A 15 -24.80 9.22 20.51
C ILE A 15 -24.94 10.64 21.07
N LEU A 16 -24.82 10.79 22.39
CA LEU A 16 -24.69 12.10 23.03
C LEU A 16 -23.40 12.78 22.52
N ARG A 17 -23.57 13.82 21.70
CA ARG A 17 -22.47 14.67 21.23
C ARG A 17 -21.93 15.47 22.40
N ARG A 18 -20.66 15.25 22.75
CA ARG A 18 -19.90 16.12 23.66
C ARG A 18 -19.65 17.46 22.97
N THR A 19 -20.17 18.53 23.55
CA THR A 19 -19.95 19.92 23.16
C THR A 19 -18.50 20.29 23.47
N LEU A 20 -17.68 20.50 22.45
CA LEU A 20 -16.32 21.01 22.60
C LEU A 20 -16.38 22.54 22.70
N HIS A 21 -15.96 23.09 23.84
CA HIS A 21 -15.78 24.53 24.02
C HIS A 21 -14.61 25.01 23.15
N VAL A 22 -14.92 25.89 22.19
CA VAL A 22 -13.94 26.60 21.36
C VAL A 22 -13.51 27.86 22.12
N SER A 23 -12.27 27.88 22.61
CA SER A 23 -11.67 29.11 23.13
C SER A 23 -11.13 29.97 21.97
N PRO A 24 -11.32 31.31 22.00
CA PRO A 24 -10.91 32.18 20.91
C PRO A 24 -9.39 32.31 20.82
N VAL A 25 -8.86 32.14 19.60
CA VAL A 25 -7.43 32.31 19.29
C VAL A 25 -7.13 33.81 19.11
N ALA A 26 -6.39 34.38 20.05
CA ALA A 26 -5.89 35.75 19.96
C ALA A 26 -4.83 35.87 18.86
N SER A 27 -5.15 36.57 17.78
CA SER A 27 -4.22 36.87 16.68
C SER A 27 -3.41 38.13 17.03
N LYS A 28 -2.12 37.96 17.37
CA LYS A 28 -1.19 39.09 17.51
C LYS A 28 -0.74 39.56 16.13
N LYS A 29 -1.26 40.72 15.71
CA LYS A 29 -0.81 41.48 14.54
C LYS A 29 0.61 42.02 14.83
N LYS A 30 1.60 41.65 14.02
CA LYS A 30 2.87 42.39 13.93
C LYS A 30 3.31 42.40 12.48
N GLY A 31 3.18 43.56 11.86
CA GLY A 31 3.76 43.83 10.54
C GLY A 31 5.23 44.16 10.67
N THR A 32 6.01 43.72 9.70
CA THR A 32 7.33 44.28 9.39
C THR A 32 7.54 44.17 7.89
N LYS A 33 7.85 45.32 7.27
CA LYS A 33 8.27 45.47 5.87
C LYS A 33 9.36 44.44 5.53
N LEU A 34 9.18 43.71 4.44
CA LEU A 34 10.25 42.98 3.77
C LEU A 34 10.64 43.79 2.53
N GLU A 35 11.78 44.44 2.66
CA GLU A 35 12.58 45.00 1.56
C GLU A 35 13.30 43.81 0.93
N ILE A 36 12.86 43.40 -0.26
CA ILE A 36 13.49 42.33 -1.03
C ILE A 36 14.64 42.99 -1.79
N GLN A 37 15.84 42.87 -1.24
CA GLN A 37 17.07 43.16 -1.95
C GLN A 37 17.37 41.98 -2.88
N ASP A 38 17.27 42.28 -4.16
CA ASP A 38 17.70 41.51 -5.31
C ASP A 38 19.16 41.06 -5.13
N LEU A 39 19.36 39.74 -4.96
CA LEU A 39 20.65 39.12 -4.62
C LEU A 39 21.05 38.03 -5.61
N PHE A 40 20.68 38.20 -6.89
CA PHE A 40 21.20 37.39 -7.98
C PHE A 40 21.41 38.26 -9.23
N SER A 41 22.46 39.07 -9.21
CA SER A 41 23.08 39.59 -10.43
C SER A 41 24.39 38.84 -10.69
N ASP A 42 24.54 38.47 -11.96
CA ASP A 42 25.64 37.84 -12.69
C ASP A 42 27.07 38.13 -12.20
N GLU A 43 27.94 37.10 -12.23
CA GLU A 43 28.95 36.96 -13.30
C GLU A 43 29.74 35.63 -13.23
N PRO A 44 30.24 35.12 -14.37
CA PRO A 44 31.11 33.96 -14.45
C PRO A 44 32.61 34.35 -14.61
N GLY A 45 33.51 33.67 -13.92
CA GLY A 45 34.95 33.92 -14.05
C GLY A 45 35.84 32.78 -13.54
N GLU A 46 36.42 32.07 -14.50
CA GLU A 46 37.81 31.58 -14.60
C GLU A 46 38.45 30.71 -13.49
N ASP A 47 38.75 29.47 -13.88
CA ASP A 47 40.10 28.86 -13.97
C ASP A 47 41.11 28.87 -12.79
N LEU A 48 41.49 27.63 -12.42
CA LEU A 48 42.84 27.13 -12.05
C LEU A 48 43.41 27.47 -10.63
N PRO A 49 44.46 26.78 -10.14
CA PRO A 49 44.55 25.34 -9.86
C PRO A 49 45.15 25.01 -8.46
N SER A 50 45.07 23.71 -8.12
CA SER A 50 45.86 22.86 -7.21
C SER A 50 46.94 23.40 -6.24
N SER A 51 46.88 22.80 -5.03
CA SER A 51 47.99 22.22 -4.23
C SER A 51 48.59 23.01 -3.03
N PRO A 52 49.19 22.28 -2.05
CA PRO A 52 48.98 22.52 -0.61
C PRO A 52 50.24 22.98 0.14
N SER A 53 50.11 23.37 1.43
CA SER A 53 50.98 22.94 2.55
C SER A 53 50.89 23.87 3.78
N SER A 54 50.80 23.22 4.96
CA SER A 54 51.39 23.54 6.27
C SER A 54 50.99 24.77 7.12
N ALA A 55 50.37 24.43 8.26
CA ALA A 55 50.68 24.79 9.64
C ALA A 55 50.98 26.25 10.04
N SER A 56 50.12 26.84 10.88
CA SER A 56 50.46 27.38 12.21
C SER A 56 49.23 27.96 12.96
N THR A 57 49.10 27.60 14.24
CA THR A 57 48.31 28.27 15.32
C THR A 57 49.01 29.58 15.76
N PRO A 58 48.36 30.61 16.38
CA PRO A 58 47.57 30.47 17.63
C PRO A 58 46.39 31.46 17.91
N THR A 59 45.50 31.00 18.81
CA THR A 59 44.79 31.67 19.93
C THR A 59 44.29 33.13 19.82
N ARG A 60 42.95 33.34 19.85
CA ARG A 60 42.29 34.44 20.63
C ARG A 60 40.75 34.30 20.81
N VAL A 61 40.34 33.98 22.04
CA VAL A 61 39.32 34.57 22.95
C VAL A 61 37.93 35.08 22.43
N GLU A 62 36.87 34.46 22.99
CA GLU A 62 35.51 34.94 23.41
C GLU A 62 34.43 35.42 22.40
N SER A 63 33.33 34.65 22.28
CA SER A 63 32.02 34.92 22.94
C SER A 63 30.86 34.08 22.36
N PRO A 64 29.90 33.60 23.19
CA PRO A 64 28.88 32.63 22.79
C PRO A 64 27.63 33.29 22.21
N SER A 65 27.51 33.33 20.88
CA SER A 65 26.25 33.63 20.20
C SER A 65 25.36 32.38 20.13
N TYR A 66 24.34 32.34 20.97
CA TYR A 66 23.27 31.34 20.99
C TYR A 66 22.30 31.54 19.82
N LEU A 67 22.71 31.18 18.60
CA LEU A 67 21.79 30.88 17.50
C LEU A 67 22.24 29.63 16.78
N LYS A 68 22.08 28.49 17.47
CA LYS A 68 22.29 27.16 16.90
C LYS A 68 21.12 26.87 15.96
N HIS A 69 21.20 27.40 14.74
CA HIS A 69 20.48 26.86 13.59
C HIS A 69 20.77 25.36 13.56
N ARG A 70 19.77 24.55 13.97
CA ARG A 70 19.76 23.12 13.69
C ARG A 70 19.63 22.99 12.17
N LYS A 71 20.77 23.04 11.47
CA LYS A 71 20.91 22.51 10.12
C LYS A 71 20.37 21.09 10.21
N SER A 72 19.18 20.87 9.68
CA SER A 72 18.61 19.54 9.54
C SER A 72 19.66 18.70 8.84
N ALA A 73 20.20 17.72 9.55
CA ALA A 73 21.24 16.86 9.01
C ALA A 73 20.75 16.32 7.66
N PRO A 74 21.56 16.42 6.58
CA PRO A 74 21.20 15.81 5.31
C PRO A 74 20.91 14.35 5.59
N SER A 75 19.72 13.87 5.22
CA SER A 75 19.37 12.47 5.34
C SER A 75 20.24 11.70 4.36
N LYS A 76 21.46 11.38 4.76
CA LYS A 76 22.37 10.51 4.01
C LYS A 76 21.63 9.19 3.88
N HIS A 77 21.25 8.89 2.65
CA HIS A 77 20.75 7.58 2.27
C HIS A 77 21.78 6.57 2.75
N LEU A 78 21.42 5.75 3.74
CA LEU A 78 22.34 4.80 4.34
C LEU A 78 22.73 3.78 3.27
N ASP A 79 24.03 3.49 3.20
CA ASP A 79 24.57 2.44 2.36
C ASP A 79 23.95 1.07 2.72
N SER A 80 23.87 0.15 1.76
CA SER A 80 23.20 -1.14 1.94
C SER A 80 23.85 -1.96 3.06
N ALA A 81 25.18 -2.02 3.08
CA ALA A 81 25.94 -2.70 4.14
C ALA A 81 25.70 -2.08 5.52
N SER A 82 25.64 -0.75 5.58
CA SER A 82 25.33 -0.02 6.83
C SER A 82 23.91 -0.30 7.32
N ARG A 83 22.94 -0.49 6.42
CA ARG A 83 21.57 -0.86 6.77
C ARG A 83 21.49 -2.29 7.31
N HIS A 84 22.19 -3.24 6.68
CA HIS A 84 22.28 -4.61 7.15
C HIS A 84 22.92 -4.70 8.54
N ALA A 85 24.02 -3.98 8.79
CA ALA A 85 24.65 -3.94 10.11
C ALA A 85 23.70 -3.41 11.20
N ARG A 86 22.92 -2.38 10.89
CA ARG A 86 21.88 -1.86 11.81
C ARG A 86 20.72 -2.82 12.01
N PHE A 87 20.34 -3.54 10.97
CA PHE A 87 19.32 -4.58 11.06
C PHE A 87 19.78 -5.66 12.04
N GLU A 88 20.99 -6.19 11.85
CA GLU A 88 21.53 -7.26 12.69
C GLU A 88 21.70 -6.80 14.14
N GLU A 89 22.20 -5.57 14.37
CA GLU A 89 22.29 -5.01 15.71
C GLU A 89 20.92 -4.94 16.42
N LEU A 90 19.89 -4.43 15.72
CA LEU A 90 18.53 -4.36 16.27
C LEU A 90 17.91 -5.75 16.46
N TYR A 91 18.20 -6.68 15.56
CA TYR A 91 17.72 -8.04 15.62
C TYR A 91 18.34 -8.80 16.79
N GLN A 92 19.65 -8.67 17.01
CA GLN A 92 20.33 -9.25 18.17
C GLN A 92 19.79 -8.70 19.49
N ARG A 93 19.54 -7.38 19.58
CA ARG A 93 18.86 -6.79 20.75
C ARG A 93 17.48 -7.40 20.99
N LEU A 94 16.73 -7.65 19.91
CA LEU A 94 15.41 -8.29 19.99
C LEU A 94 15.53 -9.75 20.45
N LEU A 95 16.52 -10.50 19.96
CA LEU A 95 16.81 -11.86 20.40
C LEU A 95 17.19 -11.91 21.89
N THR A 96 18.05 -11.01 22.33
CA THR A 96 18.41 -10.91 23.76
C THR A 96 17.17 -10.67 24.61
N GLN A 97 16.25 -9.79 24.20
CA GLN A 97 15.04 -9.52 24.97
C GLN A 97 13.97 -10.62 24.90
N THR A 98 13.91 -11.37 23.80
CA THR A 98 12.95 -12.47 23.62
C THR A 98 13.40 -13.77 24.27
N GLY A 99 14.71 -13.99 24.43
CA GLY A 99 15.27 -15.17 25.10
C GLY A 99 15.37 -15.09 26.63
N LEU A 100 15.22 -13.90 27.23
CA LEU A 100 15.31 -13.73 28.69
C LEU A 100 14.11 -14.28 29.44
N ASN A 101 14.35 -14.75 30.67
CA ASN A 101 13.29 -15.20 31.55
C ASN A 101 12.31 -14.05 31.88
N PRO A 102 11.01 -14.33 32.06
CA PRO A 102 10.01 -13.30 32.37
C PRO A 102 10.36 -12.39 33.55
N LYS A 103 11.07 -12.92 34.55
CA LYS A 103 11.51 -12.18 35.75
C LYS A 103 12.64 -11.18 35.44
N GLU A 104 13.60 -11.56 34.62
CA GLU A 104 14.72 -10.70 34.20
C GLU A 104 14.25 -9.62 33.24
N ARG A 105 13.33 -9.99 32.33
CA ARG A 105 12.76 -9.06 31.37
C ARG A 105 12.00 -7.90 32.03
N ARG A 106 11.35 -8.11 33.17
CA ARG A 106 10.68 -7.02 33.91
C ARG A 106 11.63 -5.91 34.34
N LYS A 107 12.94 -6.20 34.41
CA LYS A 107 13.99 -5.21 34.72
C LYS A 107 14.41 -4.40 33.49
N LEU A 108 14.12 -4.89 32.28
CA LEU A 108 14.48 -4.20 31.04
C LEU A 108 13.34 -3.26 30.57
N PRO A 109 13.68 -2.17 29.87
CA PRO A 109 12.68 -1.29 29.27
C PRO A 109 11.76 -2.07 28.31
N PRO A 110 10.44 -1.80 28.30
CA PRO A 110 9.53 -2.45 27.37
C PRO A 110 9.93 -2.12 25.93
N MET A 111 10.07 -3.16 25.09
CA MET A 111 10.35 -2.96 23.67
C MET A 111 9.19 -2.21 23.02
N ARG A 112 9.51 -1.10 22.36
CA ARG A 112 8.52 -0.27 21.67
C ARG A 112 8.17 -0.88 20.32
N ASN A 113 6.92 -0.73 19.88
CA ASN A 113 6.47 -1.11 18.52
C ASN A 113 7.35 -0.51 17.42
N ALA A 114 7.97 0.65 17.68
CA ALA A 114 8.92 1.28 16.77
C ALA A 114 10.12 0.40 16.40
N VAL A 115 10.57 -0.50 17.28
CA VAL A 115 11.69 -1.41 16.97
C VAL A 115 11.30 -2.39 15.87
N TRP A 116 10.09 -2.94 15.95
CA TRP A 116 9.54 -3.84 14.93
C TRP A 116 9.34 -3.15 13.59
N ILE A 117 8.81 -1.93 13.60
CA ILE A 117 8.66 -1.11 12.38
C ILE A 117 10.03 -0.86 11.74
N ASN A 118 11.02 -0.46 12.54
CA ASN A 118 12.38 -0.21 12.05
C ASN A 118 13.04 -1.49 11.48
N LEU A 119 12.80 -2.66 12.07
CA LEU A 119 13.31 -3.93 11.54
C LEU A 119 12.73 -4.24 10.16
N LEU A 120 11.42 -4.05 9.96
CA LEU A 120 10.80 -4.22 8.64
C LEU A 120 11.30 -3.20 7.62
N ASP A 121 11.47 -1.95 8.03
CA ASP A 121 12.01 -0.90 7.14
C ASP A 121 13.47 -1.19 6.75
N LEU A 122 14.25 -1.82 7.63
CA LEU A 122 15.65 -2.15 7.39
C LEU A 122 15.84 -3.45 6.60
N SER A 123 14.93 -4.43 6.70
CA SER A 123 15.11 -5.76 6.11
C SER A 123 15.23 -5.70 4.59
N GLN A 124 16.39 -6.04 4.01
CA GLN A 124 16.67 -5.93 2.57
C GLN A 124 16.48 -7.22 1.79
N SER A 125 16.44 -8.36 2.47
CA SER A 125 16.29 -9.68 1.88
C SER A 125 15.03 -10.40 2.38
N GLU A 126 14.59 -11.39 1.62
CA GLU A 126 13.50 -12.30 2.03
C GLU A 126 13.86 -13.03 3.34
N GLU A 127 15.12 -13.45 3.48
CA GLU A 127 15.60 -14.14 4.68
C GLU A 127 15.52 -13.26 5.94
N GLU A 128 15.89 -11.99 5.82
CA GLU A 128 15.79 -11.02 6.92
C GLU A 128 14.34 -10.79 7.33
N LEU A 129 13.45 -10.61 6.35
CA LEU A 129 12.02 -10.48 6.60
C LEU A 129 11.46 -11.74 7.28
N GLY A 130 11.88 -12.93 6.82
CA GLY A 130 11.51 -14.22 7.40
C GLY A 130 11.97 -14.37 8.84
N LYS A 131 13.19 -13.94 9.16
CA LYS A 131 13.72 -13.91 10.53
C LYS A 131 12.86 -13.04 11.45
N VAL A 132 12.47 -11.84 11.00
CA VAL A 132 11.59 -10.95 11.78
C VAL A 132 10.23 -11.60 12.03
N ILE A 133 9.59 -12.14 10.98
CA ILE A 133 8.30 -12.82 11.09
C ILE A 133 8.38 -14.01 12.04
N ALA A 134 9.46 -14.80 11.99
CA ALA A 134 9.65 -15.95 12.87
C ALA A 134 9.71 -15.61 14.37
N GLN A 135 10.08 -14.38 14.74
CA GLN A 135 10.09 -13.95 16.15
C GLN A 135 8.74 -13.43 16.66
N VAL A 136 7.79 -13.14 15.77
CA VAL A 136 6.46 -12.60 16.13
C VAL A 136 5.68 -13.48 17.12
N PRO A 137 5.60 -14.82 16.95
CA PRO A 137 4.85 -15.66 17.89
C PRO A 137 5.42 -15.59 19.31
N LYS A 138 6.76 -15.58 19.44
CA LYS A 138 7.43 -15.43 20.74
C LYS A 138 7.10 -14.08 21.37
N TRP A 139 7.07 -13.02 20.57
CA TRP A 139 6.70 -11.69 21.05
C TRP A 139 5.27 -11.65 21.59
N LYS A 140 4.33 -12.23 20.84
CA LYS A 140 2.93 -12.36 21.25
C LYS A 140 2.78 -13.09 22.57
N ASP A 141 3.49 -14.21 22.76
CA ASP A 141 3.41 -14.98 24.01
C ASP A 141 3.86 -14.14 25.21
N LEU A 142 4.84 -13.25 24.99
CA LEU A 142 5.38 -12.36 26.02
C LEU A 142 4.44 -11.20 26.35
N THR A 143 3.62 -10.76 25.40
CA THR A 143 2.69 -9.65 25.58
C THR A 143 1.26 -10.08 25.93
N ARG A 144 0.98 -11.39 25.95
CA ARG A 144 -0.34 -11.98 26.25
C ARG A 144 -0.97 -11.48 27.55
N HIS A 145 -0.16 -11.14 28.56
CA HIS A 145 -0.65 -10.67 29.86
C HIS A 145 -1.13 -9.21 29.88
N LYS A 146 -0.93 -8.45 28.79
CA LYS A 146 -1.37 -7.06 28.66
C LYS A 146 -2.41 -6.93 27.53
N PRO A 147 -3.69 -7.21 27.81
CA PRO A 147 -4.74 -7.00 26.82
C PRO A 147 -4.75 -5.53 26.39
N GLY A 148 -4.64 -5.27 25.08
CA GLY A 148 -4.70 -3.93 24.49
C GLY A 148 -3.36 -3.25 24.20
N GLU A 149 -2.27 -3.59 24.90
CA GLU A 149 -0.94 -2.98 24.66
C GLU A 149 0.06 -3.94 23.98
N GLY A 150 -0.34 -5.20 23.80
CA GLY A 150 0.58 -6.28 23.44
C GLY A 150 0.56 -6.76 22.00
N GLY A 151 -0.49 -6.46 21.25
CA GLY A 151 -0.68 -6.94 19.88
C GLY A 151 0.17 -6.15 18.89
N LEU A 152 0.60 -6.82 17.81
CA LEU A 152 1.07 -6.10 16.64
C LEU A 152 -0.13 -5.41 16.00
N GLU A 153 -0.01 -4.11 15.78
CA GLU A 153 -1.06 -3.28 15.21
C GLU A 153 -1.33 -3.66 13.74
N GLU A 154 -2.53 -3.34 13.24
CA GLU A 154 -2.93 -3.47 11.84
C GLU A 154 -1.91 -2.82 10.89
N ARG A 155 -1.40 -1.66 11.28
CA ARG A 155 -0.34 -0.94 10.56
C ARG A 155 0.94 -1.76 10.39
N TRP A 156 1.27 -2.62 11.33
CA TRP A 156 2.45 -3.49 11.21
C TRP A 156 2.20 -4.56 10.13
N GLY A 157 1.00 -5.13 10.07
CA GLY A 157 0.60 -6.06 9.01
C GLY A 157 0.68 -5.43 7.61
N GLU A 158 0.23 -4.19 7.46
CA GLU A 158 0.38 -3.41 6.22
C GLU A 158 1.84 -3.24 5.79
N LEU A 159 2.72 -2.94 6.74
CA LEU A 159 4.16 -2.78 6.46
C LEU A 159 4.80 -4.10 6.02
N VAL A 160 4.40 -5.23 6.61
CA VAL A 160 4.89 -6.55 6.18
C VAL A 160 4.48 -6.83 4.74
N VAL A 161 3.22 -6.63 4.38
CA VAL A 161 2.76 -6.84 2.98
C VAL A 161 3.48 -5.91 2.03
N SER A 162 3.58 -4.61 2.37
CA SER A 162 4.27 -3.64 1.51
C SER A 162 5.75 -3.97 1.35
N ARG A 163 6.41 -4.51 2.38
CA ARG A 163 7.81 -4.93 2.31
C ARG A 163 7.96 -6.21 1.49
N ALA A 164 7.08 -7.18 1.68
CA ALA A 164 7.05 -8.42 0.90
C ALA A 164 6.82 -8.16 -0.59
N GLU A 165 5.93 -7.21 -0.94
CA GLU A 165 5.74 -6.74 -2.32
C GLU A 165 7.02 -6.08 -2.87
N SER A 166 7.71 -5.26 -2.06
CA SER A 166 8.95 -4.59 -2.48
C SER A 166 10.14 -5.53 -2.67
N LEU A 167 10.11 -6.69 -2.01
CA LEU A 167 11.14 -7.73 -2.08
C LEU A 167 10.74 -8.88 -3.04
N SER A 168 9.60 -8.77 -3.73
CA SER A 168 9.05 -9.82 -4.60
C SER A 168 8.87 -11.18 -3.89
N CYS A 169 8.55 -11.17 -2.60
CA CYS A 169 8.32 -12.38 -1.79
C CYS A 169 6.95 -12.41 -1.08
N PRO A 170 5.81 -12.19 -1.79
CA PRO A 170 4.49 -12.14 -1.16
C PRO A 170 4.03 -13.48 -0.55
N LYS A 171 4.64 -14.62 -0.94
CA LYS A 171 4.38 -15.93 -0.31
C LYS A 171 4.67 -15.93 1.19
N LEU A 172 5.75 -15.27 1.60
CA LEU A 172 6.13 -15.20 3.01
C LEU A 172 5.05 -14.47 3.84
N ALA A 173 4.49 -13.39 3.29
CA ALA A 173 3.36 -12.70 3.90
C ALA A 173 2.10 -13.59 3.91
N LEU A 174 1.82 -14.28 2.80
CA LEU A 174 0.69 -15.20 2.68
C LEU A 174 0.75 -16.32 3.73
N GLU A 175 1.90 -16.94 3.96
CA GLU A 175 2.12 -17.97 4.98
C GLU A 175 1.89 -17.45 6.40
N MET A 176 2.36 -16.23 6.68
CA MET A 176 2.15 -15.57 7.97
C MET A 176 0.65 -15.35 8.23
N PHE A 177 -0.07 -14.76 7.27
CA PHE A 177 -1.49 -14.44 7.45
C PHE A 177 -2.40 -15.68 7.39
N SER A 178 -2.01 -16.72 6.66
CA SER A 178 -2.70 -18.02 6.64
C SER A 178 -2.67 -18.69 8.01
N ASN A 179 -1.58 -18.50 8.76
CA ASN A 179 -1.42 -19.02 10.11
C ASN A 179 -1.88 -18.03 11.19
N HIS A 180 -3.11 -17.51 11.06
CA HIS A 180 -3.65 -16.48 11.98
C HIS A 180 -3.55 -16.88 13.46
N ALA A 181 -3.82 -18.15 13.80
CA ALA A 181 -3.73 -18.64 15.18
C ALA A 181 -2.33 -18.47 15.79
N LYS A 182 -1.28 -18.67 14.97
CA LYS A 182 0.12 -18.56 15.39
C LYS A 182 0.52 -17.10 15.59
N TYR A 183 0.30 -16.26 14.59
CA TYR A 183 0.81 -14.88 14.56
C TYR A 183 -0.13 -13.85 15.20
N GLN A 184 -1.45 -14.02 15.13
CA GLN A 184 -2.49 -13.06 15.57
C GLN A 184 -2.26 -11.62 15.08
N VAL A 185 -1.66 -11.47 13.90
CA VAL A 185 -1.48 -10.17 13.26
C VAL A 185 -2.77 -9.86 12.50
N PRO A 186 -3.48 -8.75 12.79
CA PRO A 186 -4.65 -8.36 12.01
C PRO A 186 -4.25 -7.98 10.59
N LEU A 187 -5.06 -8.39 9.62
CA LEU A 187 -4.93 -8.03 8.22
C LEU A 187 -5.92 -6.90 7.90
N SER A 188 -5.44 -5.77 7.37
CA SER A 188 -6.30 -4.68 6.90
C SER A 188 -6.80 -4.93 5.48
N LEU A 189 -7.90 -4.28 5.09
CA LEU A 189 -8.39 -4.35 3.72
C LEU A 189 -7.37 -3.80 2.70
N PRO A 190 -6.70 -2.65 2.92
CA PRO A 190 -5.60 -2.20 2.05
C PRO A 190 -4.45 -3.21 1.97
N ALA A 191 -4.04 -3.81 3.10
CA ALA A 191 -3.01 -4.85 3.10
C ALA A 191 -3.44 -6.07 2.28
N ALA A 192 -4.69 -6.50 2.40
CA ALA A 192 -5.23 -7.63 1.64
C ALA A 192 -5.27 -7.34 0.13
N ARG A 193 -5.62 -6.12 -0.28
CA ARG A 193 -5.58 -5.67 -1.68
C ARG A 193 -4.17 -5.67 -2.23
N HIS A 194 -3.21 -5.15 -1.47
CA HIS A 194 -1.79 -5.17 -1.83
C HIS A 194 -1.24 -6.60 -1.96
N LEU A 195 -1.62 -7.49 -1.03
CA LEU A 195 -1.23 -8.90 -1.08
C LEU A 195 -1.79 -9.58 -2.34
N LEU A 196 -3.07 -9.36 -2.66
CA LEU A 196 -3.68 -9.84 -3.90
C LEU A 196 -2.98 -9.26 -5.14
N HIS A 197 -2.62 -7.97 -5.11
CA HIS A 197 -1.90 -7.33 -6.19
C HIS A 197 -0.53 -7.98 -6.42
N ALA A 198 0.25 -8.24 -5.37
CA ALA A 198 1.54 -8.91 -5.52
C ALA A 198 1.39 -10.35 -6.03
N LEU A 199 0.41 -11.11 -5.51
CA LEU A 199 0.20 -12.52 -5.88
C LEU A 199 -0.30 -12.69 -7.30
N HIS A 200 -1.23 -11.86 -7.79
CA HIS A 200 -1.85 -12.11 -9.10
C HIS A 200 -0.91 -11.93 -10.31
N ILE A 201 0.26 -11.31 -10.12
CA ILE A 201 1.23 -11.05 -11.20
C ILE A 201 2.20 -12.22 -11.34
N GLU A 202 2.77 -12.69 -10.23
CA GLU A 202 3.95 -13.57 -10.24
C GLU A 202 3.65 -15.00 -9.72
N HIS A 203 2.50 -15.21 -9.05
CA HIS A 203 2.23 -16.43 -8.29
C HIS A 203 1.13 -17.30 -8.90
N PRO A 204 1.13 -18.62 -8.61
CA PRO A 204 0.07 -19.51 -9.07
C PRO A 204 -1.30 -19.10 -8.54
N LEU A 205 -2.35 -19.46 -9.30
CA LEU A 205 -3.74 -19.15 -8.95
C LEU A 205 -4.13 -19.66 -7.56
N GLN A 206 -3.56 -20.78 -7.10
CA GLN A 206 -3.80 -21.33 -5.76
C GLN A 206 -3.44 -20.32 -4.66
N ASP A 207 -2.34 -19.59 -4.80
CA ASP A 207 -1.90 -18.60 -3.80
C ASP A 207 -2.89 -17.41 -3.77
N VAL A 208 -3.38 -16.99 -4.94
CA VAL A 208 -4.42 -15.96 -5.07
C VAL A 208 -5.71 -16.42 -4.38
N MET A 209 -6.16 -17.65 -4.62
CA MET A 209 -7.37 -18.20 -3.98
C MET A 209 -7.20 -18.38 -2.47
N THR A 210 -5.98 -18.65 -2.00
CA THR A 210 -5.66 -18.68 -0.57
C THR A 210 -5.78 -17.29 0.03
N ALA A 211 -5.24 -16.26 -0.62
CA ALA A 211 -5.40 -14.87 -0.20
C ALA A 211 -6.87 -14.42 -0.21
N VAL A 212 -7.68 -14.89 -1.17
CA VAL A 212 -9.13 -14.67 -1.21
C VAL A 212 -9.80 -15.26 0.03
N ALA A 213 -9.44 -16.48 0.44
CA ALA A 213 -10.01 -17.12 1.62
C ALA A 213 -9.72 -16.33 2.92
N LEU A 214 -8.60 -15.59 2.99
CA LEU A 214 -8.26 -14.75 4.14
C LEU A 214 -9.29 -13.65 4.39
N TYR A 215 -10.01 -13.16 3.36
CA TYR A 215 -11.03 -12.13 3.55
C TYR A 215 -12.09 -12.57 4.56
N ARG A 216 -12.52 -13.84 4.49
CA ARG A 216 -13.48 -14.41 5.44
C ARG A 216 -12.85 -14.62 6.82
N VAL A 217 -11.61 -15.10 6.89
CA VAL A 217 -10.90 -15.38 8.15
C VAL A 217 -10.72 -14.10 8.97
N TYR A 218 -10.41 -12.99 8.30
CA TYR A 218 -10.18 -11.68 8.91
C TYR A 218 -11.42 -10.80 8.98
N ASN A 219 -12.61 -11.30 8.61
CA ASN A 219 -13.85 -10.54 8.53
C ASN A 219 -13.74 -9.25 7.70
N LEU A 220 -12.98 -9.31 6.59
CA LEU A 220 -12.88 -8.22 5.62
C LEU A 220 -14.13 -8.16 4.74
N THR A 221 -14.33 -7.02 4.08
CA THR A 221 -15.38 -6.84 3.07
C THR A 221 -15.32 -7.97 2.05
N PRO A 222 -16.40 -8.75 1.82
CA PRO A 222 -16.39 -9.82 0.83
C PRO A 222 -15.92 -9.33 -0.53
N ILE A 223 -15.19 -10.18 -1.26
CA ILE A 223 -14.61 -9.79 -2.55
C ILE A 223 -15.67 -9.41 -3.58
N ALA A 224 -16.86 -9.99 -3.49
CA ALA A 224 -17.99 -9.63 -4.34
C ALA A 224 -18.44 -8.15 -4.18
N ASP A 225 -18.16 -7.55 -3.02
CA ASP A 225 -18.54 -6.17 -2.68
C ASP A 225 -17.36 -5.19 -2.85
N ASP A 226 -16.14 -5.69 -3.07
CA ASP A 226 -14.95 -4.87 -3.26
C ASP A 226 -14.44 -4.89 -4.70
N LEU A 227 -14.66 -3.80 -5.42
CA LEU A 227 -14.38 -3.68 -6.85
C LEU A 227 -12.90 -3.90 -7.20
N VAL A 228 -11.99 -3.42 -6.35
CA VAL A 228 -10.54 -3.55 -6.57
C VAL A 228 -10.12 -5.01 -6.44
N SER A 229 -10.50 -5.66 -5.33
CA SER A 229 -10.19 -7.08 -5.08
C SER A 229 -10.83 -8.00 -6.12
N LEU A 230 -12.09 -7.74 -6.49
CA LEU A 230 -12.79 -8.50 -7.51
C LEU A 230 -12.09 -8.38 -8.88
N GLY A 231 -11.68 -7.17 -9.25
CA GLY A 231 -10.92 -6.92 -10.48
C GLY A 231 -9.60 -7.68 -10.51
N LEU A 232 -8.85 -7.71 -9.40
CA LEU A 232 -7.59 -8.44 -9.28
C LEU A 232 -7.78 -9.96 -9.43
N VAL A 233 -8.79 -10.53 -8.75
CA VAL A 233 -9.09 -11.97 -8.82
C VAL A 233 -9.59 -12.36 -10.21
N CYS A 234 -10.49 -11.57 -10.80
CA CYS A 234 -10.96 -11.79 -12.18
C CYS A 234 -9.79 -11.74 -13.17
N ARG A 235 -8.84 -10.81 -13.00
CA ARG A 235 -7.64 -10.74 -13.82
C ARG A 235 -6.77 -11.99 -13.66
N ALA A 236 -6.56 -12.47 -12.44
CA ALA A 236 -5.78 -13.69 -12.17
C ALA A 236 -6.39 -14.91 -12.87
N LEU A 237 -7.70 -15.10 -12.71
CA LEU A 237 -8.45 -16.19 -13.36
C LEU A 237 -8.41 -16.06 -14.88
N ALA A 238 -8.63 -14.87 -15.41
CA ALA A 238 -8.57 -14.62 -16.84
C ALA A 238 -7.16 -14.90 -17.41
N GLY A 239 -6.09 -14.64 -16.66
CA GLY A 239 -4.73 -15.01 -17.05
C GLY A 239 -4.51 -16.52 -17.10
N SER A 240 -5.12 -17.26 -16.18
CA SER A 240 -5.09 -18.73 -16.17
C SER A 240 -5.93 -19.36 -17.29
N ILE A 241 -7.05 -18.74 -17.66
CA ILE A 241 -7.99 -19.28 -18.66
C ILE A 241 -7.55 -18.91 -20.09
N TYR A 242 -7.14 -17.67 -20.31
CA TYR A 242 -6.87 -17.09 -21.62
C TYR A 242 -5.37 -16.87 -21.86
N GLN A 243 -4.53 -17.84 -21.50
CA GLN A 243 -3.09 -17.72 -21.70
C GLN A 243 -2.80 -17.30 -23.15
N PRO A 244 -2.01 -16.23 -23.38
CA PRO A 244 -1.73 -15.77 -24.72
C PRO A 244 -0.97 -16.87 -25.47
N THR A 245 -1.50 -17.25 -26.64
CA THR A 245 -1.01 -18.34 -27.52
C THR A 245 0.47 -18.19 -27.93
N HIS A 246 1.07 -17.02 -27.67
CA HIS A 246 2.45 -16.67 -28.02
C HIS A 246 3.42 -16.61 -26.83
N ALA A 247 3.03 -17.05 -25.63
CA ALA A 247 3.97 -17.09 -24.51
C ALA A 247 5.09 -18.14 -24.78
N PRO A 248 6.37 -17.80 -24.54
CA PRO A 248 7.48 -18.72 -24.72
C PRO A 248 7.30 -19.95 -23.82
N LYS A 249 7.52 -21.14 -24.40
CA LYS A 249 7.23 -22.48 -23.86
C LYS A 249 8.03 -22.87 -22.60
N SER A 250 8.68 -21.93 -21.90
CA SER A 250 9.56 -22.23 -20.77
C SER A 250 8.82 -22.43 -19.43
N PHE A 251 7.50 -22.20 -19.37
CA PHE A 251 6.72 -22.53 -18.17
C PHE A 251 6.22 -23.98 -18.22
N PRO A 252 6.46 -24.77 -17.15
CA PRO A 252 6.09 -26.18 -17.11
C PRO A 252 4.57 -26.32 -17.25
N THR A 253 4.16 -26.75 -18.44
CA THR A 253 2.77 -26.81 -18.91
C THR A 253 2.02 -28.04 -18.38
N SER A 254 2.55 -28.71 -17.35
CA SER A 254 2.01 -29.98 -16.83
C SER A 254 0.85 -29.82 -15.83
N LEU A 255 0.47 -28.60 -15.46
CA LEU A 255 -0.63 -28.37 -14.51
C LEU A 255 -2.01 -28.29 -15.21
N GLN A 256 -2.64 -29.47 -15.26
CA GLN A 256 -4.07 -29.71 -15.01
C GLN A 256 -5.10 -29.09 -15.97
N LYS A 257 -5.33 -29.74 -17.12
CA LYS A 257 -6.58 -29.60 -17.90
C LYS A 257 -7.86 -29.76 -17.05
N GLY A 258 -7.81 -30.55 -15.96
CA GLY A 258 -8.95 -30.78 -15.06
C GLY A 258 -9.41 -29.55 -14.27
N ASN A 259 -8.52 -28.59 -13.96
CA ASN A 259 -8.88 -27.42 -13.16
C ASN A 259 -9.38 -26.23 -14.00
N LEU A 260 -9.23 -26.29 -15.32
CA LEU A 260 -9.62 -25.20 -16.22
C LEU A 260 -11.13 -24.98 -16.20
N HIS A 261 -11.93 -26.06 -16.18
CA HIS A 261 -13.39 -25.95 -16.17
C HIS A 261 -13.90 -25.31 -14.87
N ALA A 262 -13.40 -25.74 -13.71
CA ALA A 262 -13.75 -25.14 -12.43
C ALA A 262 -13.34 -23.66 -12.37
N SER A 263 -12.13 -23.34 -12.83
CA SER A 263 -11.66 -21.94 -12.91
C SER A 263 -12.53 -21.09 -13.83
N LYS A 264 -12.98 -21.64 -14.97
CA LYS A 264 -13.89 -20.97 -15.90
C LYS A 264 -15.26 -20.70 -15.29
N GLN A 265 -15.85 -21.69 -14.61
CA GLN A 265 -17.13 -21.51 -13.91
C GLN A 265 -17.03 -20.44 -12.82
N VAL A 266 -15.96 -20.46 -12.02
CA VAL A 266 -15.71 -19.43 -11.00
C VAL A 266 -15.54 -18.06 -11.64
N PHE A 267 -14.80 -17.98 -12.74
CA PHE A 267 -14.63 -16.72 -13.49
C PHE A 267 -15.96 -16.17 -13.99
N GLU A 268 -16.80 -16.99 -14.64
CA GLU A 268 -18.13 -16.58 -15.12
C GLU A 268 -19.02 -16.05 -14.00
N ALA A 269 -19.04 -16.72 -12.84
CA ALA A 269 -19.77 -16.26 -11.67
C ALA A 269 -19.24 -14.92 -11.15
N LEU A 270 -17.93 -14.75 -11.07
CA LEU A 270 -17.32 -13.48 -10.64
C LEU A 270 -17.54 -12.35 -11.64
N ILE A 271 -17.64 -12.63 -12.95
CA ILE A 271 -18.00 -11.63 -13.95
C ILE A 271 -19.44 -11.14 -13.75
N GLN A 272 -20.37 -11.99 -13.34
CA GLN A 272 -21.73 -11.54 -12.97
C GLN A 272 -21.71 -10.62 -11.75
N SER A 273 -20.94 -10.98 -10.71
CA SER A 273 -20.73 -10.11 -9.54
C SER A 273 -20.09 -8.78 -9.94
N LEU A 274 -19.08 -8.82 -10.83
CA LEU A 274 -18.40 -7.63 -11.32
C LEU A 274 -19.36 -6.72 -12.08
N ARG A 275 -20.22 -7.29 -12.93
CA ARG A 275 -21.26 -6.54 -13.64
C ARG A 275 -22.25 -5.87 -12.69
N GLY A 276 -22.71 -6.59 -11.67
CA GLY A 276 -23.59 -6.05 -10.63
C GLY A 276 -22.93 -4.87 -9.90
N LEU A 277 -21.70 -5.06 -9.42
CA LEU A 277 -20.98 -4.06 -8.66
C LEU A 277 -20.62 -2.83 -9.49
N VAL A 278 -20.21 -3.02 -10.76
CA VAL A 278 -19.92 -1.95 -11.70
C VAL A 278 -21.18 -1.14 -12.00
N SER A 279 -22.35 -1.79 -12.07
CA SER A 279 -23.63 -1.10 -12.30
C SER A 279 -24.10 -0.29 -11.09
N SER A 280 -23.76 -0.71 -9.87
CA SER A 280 -24.14 -0.01 -8.63
C SER A 280 -23.14 1.06 -8.19
N THR A 281 -21.93 1.05 -8.73
CA THR A 281 -20.82 1.90 -8.26
C THR A 281 -20.65 3.13 -9.13
N ASP A 282 -20.59 4.30 -8.51
CA ASP A 282 -20.29 5.55 -9.22
C ASP A 282 -18.86 5.50 -9.84
N PRO A 283 -18.73 5.56 -11.17
CA PRO A 283 -17.43 5.52 -11.85
C PRO A 283 -16.52 6.70 -11.48
N SER A 284 -17.08 7.84 -11.05
CA SER A 284 -16.31 9.04 -10.70
C SER A 284 -15.35 8.80 -9.52
N LEU A 285 -15.74 7.91 -8.58
CA LEU A 285 -14.94 7.52 -7.43
C LEU A 285 -13.64 6.81 -7.83
N PHE A 286 -13.63 6.18 -9.01
CA PHE A 286 -12.50 5.42 -9.54
C PHE A 286 -11.76 6.14 -10.68
N SER A 287 -12.00 7.44 -10.84
CA SER A 287 -11.23 8.27 -11.75
C SER A 287 -9.77 8.35 -11.32
N VAL A 288 -8.88 8.05 -12.27
CA VAL A 288 -7.42 8.12 -12.09
C VAL A 288 -6.99 9.50 -12.55
N ASN A 289 -6.60 10.36 -11.61
CA ASN A 289 -6.06 11.66 -11.94
C ASN A 289 -4.67 11.51 -12.57
N THR A 290 -4.61 11.48 -13.90
CA THR A 290 -3.34 11.37 -14.64
C THR A 290 -2.40 12.55 -14.39
N HIS A 291 -2.91 13.68 -13.88
CA HIS A 291 -2.11 14.87 -13.57
C HIS A 291 -1.55 14.90 -12.14
N ALA A 292 -1.92 13.96 -11.27
CA ALA A 292 -1.39 13.90 -9.90
C ALA A 292 0.12 13.59 -9.88
N ARG A 293 0.65 12.92 -10.91
CA ARG A 293 2.08 12.55 -11.01
C ARG A 293 3.02 13.75 -11.23
N THR A 294 2.53 14.90 -11.71
CA THR A 294 3.38 16.06 -12.07
C THR A 294 3.31 17.25 -11.12
N ARG A 295 2.52 17.21 -10.03
CA ARG A 295 2.38 18.34 -9.08
C ARG A 295 3.09 18.17 -7.73
N ALA A 296 4.12 17.34 -7.66
CA ALA A 296 4.89 17.12 -6.43
C ALA A 296 6.18 17.96 -6.38
N ILE A 297 6.07 19.30 -6.48
CA ILE A 297 7.19 20.22 -6.16
C ILE A 297 6.62 21.46 -5.46
N THR A 298 6.40 21.40 -4.15
CA THR A 298 6.41 22.58 -3.27
C THR A 298 6.74 22.13 -1.83
N PRO A 299 7.80 22.70 -1.18
CA PRO A 299 8.43 22.06 -0.02
C PRO A 299 7.88 22.42 1.38
N ILE A 300 6.75 23.11 1.56
CA ILE A 300 6.50 23.86 2.83
C ILE A 300 5.39 23.28 3.76
N PHE A 301 4.89 22.05 3.55
CA PHE A 301 3.90 21.45 4.49
C PHE A 301 4.13 19.95 4.72
N THR A 302 5.18 19.59 5.46
CA THR A 302 5.95 18.34 5.22
C THR A 302 5.87 17.23 6.27
N GLN A 303 4.79 17.03 7.03
CA GLN A 303 4.70 15.77 7.80
C GLN A 303 3.30 15.22 8.04
N LYS A 304 2.36 16.06 8.50
CA LYS A 304 0.95 15.65 8.62
C LYS A 304 0.29 15.50 7.24
N GLN A 305 0.68 16.37 6.29
CA GLN A 305 0.31 16.27 4.90
C GLN A 305 0.93 15.03 4.23
N GLU A 306 2.16 14.65 4.59
CA GLU A 306 2.79 13.44 4.03
C GLU A 306 2.07 12.16 4.42
N ARG A 307 1.58 12.03 5.66
CA ARG A 307 0.79 10.86 6.08
C ARG A 307 -0.56 10.81 5.37
N ALA A 308 -1.24 11.94 5.23
CA ALA A 308 -2.47 12.04 4.42
C ALA A 308 -2.20 11.75 2.93
N LYS A 309 -1.07 12.25 2.40
CA LYS A 309 -0.60 11.97 1.03
C LYS A 309 -0.26 10.49 0.84
N LYS A 310 0.30 9.79 1.84
CA LYS A 310 0.56 8.36 1.77
C LYS A 310 -0.73 7.54 1.66
N GLY A 311 -1.75 7.87 2.44
CA GLY A 311 -3.08 7.25 2.33
C GLY A 311 -3.73 7.52 0.97
N LEU A 312 -3.69 8.77 0.49
CA LEU A 312 -4.21 9.14 -0.83
C LEU A 312 -3.44 8.44 -1.97
N ALA A 313 -2.12 8.37 -1.88
CA ALA A 313 -1.29 7.69 -2.87
C ALA A 313 -1.56 6.18 -2.93
N ALA A 314 -1.86 5.53 -1.80
CA ALA A 314 -2.28 4.14 -1.77
C ALA A 314 -3.61 3.95 -2.52
N LEU A 315 -4.60 4.80 -2.27
CA LEU A 315 -5.88 4.76 -2.99
C LEU A 315 -5.71 5.03 -4.50
N GLU A 316 -4.84 5.96 -4.90
CA GLU A 316 -4.54 6.20 -6.31
C GLU A 316 -3.86 5.00 -7.00
N LYS A 317 -2.99 4.28 -6.27
CA LYS A 317 -2.42 3.01 -6.74
C LYS A 317 -3.52 1.97 -6.97
N GLU A 318 -4.42 1.79 -6.01
CA GLU A 318 -5.54 0.84 -6.14
C GLU A 318 -6.44 1.16 -7.35
N LYS A 319 -6.77 2.44 -7.58
CA LYS A 319 -7.51 2.86 -8.78
C LYS A 319 -6.75 2.54 -10.07
N THR A 320 -5.43 2.72 -10.05
CA THR A 320 -4.57 2.36 -11.19
C THR A 320 -4.60 0.85 -11.41
N TRP A 321 -4.48 0.03 -10.37
CA TRP A 321 -4.58 -1.43 -10.47
C TRP A 321 -5.92 -1.85 -11.07
N LEU A 322 -7.02 -1.29 -10.57
CA LEU A 322 -8.35 -1.56 -11.10
C LEU A 322 -8.44 -1.21 -12.59
N LYS A 323 -7.99 -0.01 -12.99
CA LYS A 323 -7.96 0.40 -14.41
C LYS A 323 -7.24 -0.62 -15.30
N TRP A 324 -6.12 -1.16 -14.83
CA TRP A 324 -5.34 -2.14 -15.57
C TRP A 324 -5.99 -3.53 -15.58
N CYS A 325 -6.63 -3.92 -14.48
CA CYS A 325 -7.40 -5.16 -14.38
C CYS A 325 -8.59 -5.15 -15.33
N LEU A 326 -9.43 -4.12 -15.27
CA LEU A 326 -10.61 -3.99 -16.12
C LEU A 326 -10.23 -3.92 -17.60
N LYS A 327 -9.12 -3.25 -17.95
CA LYS A 327 -8.58 -3.26 -19.32
C LYS A 327 -8.31 -4.68 -19.83
N ARG A 328 -7.68 -5.50 -18.98
CA ARG A 328 -7.30 -6.87 -19.36
C ARG A 328 -8.52 -7.79 -19.42
N ILE A 329 -9.42 -7.68 -18.45
CA ILE A 329 -10.69 -8.42 -18.42
C ILE A 329 -11.51 -8.10 -19.66
N GLU A 330 -11.69 -6.81 -19.99
CA GLU A 330 -12.40 -6.39 -21.19
C GLU A 330 -11.77 -6.95 -22.47
N SER A 331 -10.43 -6.89 -22.59
CA SER A 331 -9.72 -7.43 -23.75
C SER A 331 -9.99 -8.94 -23.92
N ASN A 332 -9.97 -9.70 -22.83
CA ASN A 332 -10.17 -11.14 -22.87
C ASN A 332 -11.64 -11.49 -23.16
N LEU A 333 -12.59 -10.80 -22.52
CA LEU A 333 -14.03 -11.03 -22.75
C LEU A 333 -14.41 -10.67 -24.20
N ARG A 334 -13.88 -9.58 -24.76
CA ARG A 334 -14.15 -9.19 -26.16
C ARG A 334 -13.73 -10.28 -27.15
N GLN A 335 -12.65 -11.03 -26.87
CA GLN A 335 -12.19 -12.12 -27.73
C GLN A 335 -13.11 -13.34 -27.69
N VAL A 336 -13.81 -13.55 -26.56
CA VAL A 336 -14.56 -14.79 -26.30
C VAL A 336 -16.06 -14.61 -26.53
N GLU A 337 -16.61 -13.50 -26.03
CA GLU A 337 -18.04 -13.23 -26.00
C GLU A 337 -18.50 -12.23 -27.08
N GLY A 338 -17.54 -11.55 -27.72
CA GLY A 338 -17.82 -10.48 -28.67
C GLY A 338 -17.95 -9.10 -28.01
N ILE A 339 -17.98 -8.05 -28.84
CA ILE A 339 -17.91 -6.65 -28.38
C ILE A 339 -19.19 -6.22 -27.65
N GLU A 340 -20.35 -6.67 -28.13
CA GLU A 340 -21.67 -6.24 -27.62
C GLU A 340 -21.88 -6.64 -26.16
N LYS A 341 -21.51 -7.88 -25.78
CA LYS A 341 -21.66 -8.40 -24.42
C LYS A 341 -20.78 -7.69 -23.40
N VAL A 342 -19.73 -7.00 -23.84
CA VAL A 342 -18.73 -6.31 -23.00
C VAL A 342 -18.91 -4.79 -23.03
N ALA A 343 -19.94 -4.28 -23.74
CA ALA A 343 -20.19 -2.85 -23.87
C ALA A 343 -20.39 -2.14 -22.51
N TRP A 344 -21.03 -2.81 -21.55
CA TRP A 344 -21.26 -2.28 -20.20
C TRP A 344 -19.94 -1.92 -19.48
N LEU A 345 -18.92 -2.77 -19.61
CA LEU A 345 -17.63 -2.55 -18.95
C LEU A 345 -16.88 -1.41 -19.62
N ARG A 346 -16.96 -1.34 -20.96
CA ARG A 346 -16.37 -0.24 -21.72
C ARG A 346 -16.99 1.11 -21.33
N GLN A 347 -18.33 1.18 -21.31
CA GLN A 347 -19.06 2.39 -20.94
C GLN A 347 -18.70 2.87 -19.53
N TRP A 348 -18.63 1.95 -18.57
CA TRP A 348 -18.22 2.29 -17.21
C TRP A 348 -16.77 2.81 -17.17
N ARG A 349 -15.85 2.18 -17.89
CA ARG A 349 -14.44 2.63 -17.97
C ARG A 349 -14.31 4.00 -18.65
N GLU A 350 -15.14 4.31 -19.63
CA GLU A 350 -15.21 5.64 -20.24
C GLU A 350 -15.73 6.68 -19.24
N ALA A 351 -16.81 6.37 -18.52
CA ALA A 351 -17.34 7.23 -17.46
C ALA A 351 -16.35 7.44 -16.30
N ALA A 352 -15.54 6.42 -15.97
CA ALA A 352 -14.49 6.52 -14.97
C ALA A 352 -13.23 7.24 -15.48
N GLY A 353 -13.20 7.70 -16.74
CA GLY A 353 -12.02 8.34 -17.33
C GLY A 353 -10.82 7.41 -17.54
N HIS A 354 -11.05 6.09 -17.56
CA HIS A 354 -9.99 5.10 -17.80
C HIS A 354 -9.59 5.05 -19.28
N ILE A 355 -10.54 5.34 -20.17
CA ILE A 355 -10.41 5.40 -21.63
C ILE A 355 -10.90 6.77 -22.09
N ARG A 356 -10.30 7.34 -23.14
CA ARG A 356 -10.85 8.54 -23.78
C ARG A 356 -12.09 8.13 -24.58
N ALA A 357 -13.20 8.86 -24.40
CA ALA A 357 -14.36 8.67 -25.26
C ALA A 357 -13.92 8.85 -26.71
N ASN A 358 -14.21 7.88 -27.58
CA ASN A 358 -13.98 8.04 -29.01
C ASN A 358 -14.96 9.09 -29.51
N SER A 359 -14.48 10.33 -29.70
CA SER A 359 -15.25 11.46 -30.25
C SER A 359 -15.70 11.25 -31.71
N ASN A 360 -15.40 10.10 -32.31
CA ASN A 360 -15.64 9.83 -33.74
C ASN A 360 -17.05 9.33 -34.06
N SER A 361 -17.97 9.20 -33.10
CA SER A 361 -19.36 8.78 -33.38
C SER A 361 -20.32 9.94 -33.69
N HIS A 362 -19.86 11.20 -33.67
CA HIS A 362 -20.70 12.37 -33.95
C HIS A 362 -20.55 12.98 -35.36
N SER A 363 -19.75 12.40 -36.26
CA SER A 363 -19.54 12.95 -37.61
C SER A 363 -20.29 12.23 -38.74
N LEU A 364 -21.29 11.38 -38.46
CA LEU A 364 -22.02 10.62 -39.49
C LEU A 364 -23.52 10.90 -39.61
N THR A 365 -24.07 11.92 -38.94
CA THR A 365 -25.51 12.28 -39.05
C THR A 365 -25.77 13.66 -39.64
N ALA A 366 -24.81 14.28 -40.33
CA ALA A 366 -24.96 15.62 -40.92
C ALA A 366 -25.03 15.65 -42.47
N THR A 367 -25.21 14.51 -43.15
CA THR A 367 -25.19 14.46 -44.63
C THR A 367 -26.34 13.64 -45.21
N ALA A 368 -27.57 13.91 -44.76
CA ALA A 368 -28.78 13.38 -45.41
C ALA A 368 -29.92 14.38 -45.31
N LEU A 369 -29.70 15.61 -45.79
CA LEU A 369 -30.73 16.58 -46.15
C LEU A 369 -30.12 17.52 -47.20
N SER A 370 -30.11 17.08 -48.46
CA SER A 370 -30.06 17.92 -49.66
C SER A 370 -30.64 17.13 -50.82
#